data_AF-A0A7C6M487-F1
#
_entry.id   AF-A0A7C6M487-F1
#
_cell.length_a   1.000
_cell.length_b   1.000
_cell.length_c   1.000
_cell.angle_alpha   90.00
_cell.angle_beta   90.00
_cell.angle_gamma   90.00
#
_symmetry.space_group_name_H-M   'P 1'
#
loop_
_entity.id
_entity.type
_entity.pdbx_description
1 polymer ?
#
loop_
_entity_poly.entity_id
_entity_poly.type
_entity_poly.pdbx_seq_one_letter_code
_entity_poly.pdbx_strand_id
1 'polypeptide(L)'
;MTLLCPPPTHLRQRIKVDPDLSSKDVCHGRIVCECRNDEMEVYYYGKIQKRIFRTPCVLPFKDDFDNASVIGILLKCKKCGREILLYDSNIHSYNASKHKKRIKKELYQPFTCEKCDNKYFMVDCEFQYLNEVLDDISEVKINNKSSNFDWIVVDLKCQSCLKEYNRFLNHEAIE
;
A
#
# COMPACT_ATOMS: atom_id res chain seq x y z
N MET A 1 24.04 13.24 9.16
CA MET A 1 23.08 12.13 9.12
C MET A 1 22.03 12.48 8.10
N THR A 2 21.86 11.67 7.06
CA THR A 2 20.77 11.88 6.09
C THR A 2 19.45 11.56 6.77
N LEU A 3 18.50 12.49 6.75
CA LEU A 3 17.14 12.25 7.24
C LEU A 3 16.45 11.26 6.30
N LEU A 4 15.99 10.14 6.84
CA LEU A 4 15.18 9.17 6.10
C LEU A 4 13.73 9.63 6.06
N CYS A 5 13.07 9.39 4.94
CA CYS A 5 11.65 9.66 4.76
C CYS A 5 10.83 8.83 5.78
N PRO A 6 9.93 9.45 6.57
CA PRO A 6 9.11 8.71 7.50
C PRO A 6 8.01 7.94 6.75
N PRO A 7 7.54 6.81 7.31
CA PRO A 7 6.39 6.11 6.74
C PRO A 7 5.09 6.92 6.87
N PRO A 8 4.08 6.64 6.03
CA PRO A 8 2.76 7.23 6.15
C PRO A 8 2.18 7.05 7.55
N THR A 9 1.51 8.09 8.08
CA THR A 9 1.11 8.11 9.49
C THR A 9 0.22 6.94 9.91
N HIS A 10 -0.68 6.47 9.04
CA HIS A 10 -1.56 5.32 9.32
C HIS A 10 -0.81 3.98 9.37
N LEU A 11 0.41 3.92 8.84
CA LEU A 11 1.26 2.72 8.80
C LEU A 11 2.48 2.82 9.70
N ARG A 12 2.70 3.92 10.42
CA ARG A 12 3.92 4.16 11.20
C ARG A 12 4.30 3.04 12.18
N GLN A 13 3.32 2.33 12.74
CA GLN A 13 3.54 1.19 13.65
C GLN A 13 3.43 -0.18 12.96
N ARG A 14 3.20 -0.18 11.65
CA ARG A 14 2.89 -1.37 10.83
C ARG A 14 3.91 -1.61 9.74
N ILE A 15 4.95 -0.78 9.63
CA ILE A 15 6.01 -0.93 8.65
C ILE A 15 7.36 -0.99 9.36
N LYS A 16 8.13 -2.02 9.03
CA LYS A 16 9.55 -2.11 9.36
C LYS A 16 10.31 -1.49 8.19
N VAL A 17 10.70 -0.22 8.36
CA VAL A 17 11.45 0.54 7.36
C VAL A 17 12.80 -0.12 7.09
N ASP A 18 13.15 -0.21 5.81
CA ASP A 18 14.46 -0.64 5.34
C ASP A 18 15.31 0.61 5.06
N PRO A 19 16.32 0.91 5.91
CA PRO A 19 17.12 2.12 5.76
C PRO A 19 18.06 2.07 4.55
N ASP A 20 18.38 0.88 4.03
CA ASP A 20 19.31 0.72 2.90
C ASP A 20 18.61 0.96 1.56
N LEU A 21 17.28 0.80 1.53
CA LEU A 21 16.43 1.07 0.36
C LEU A 21 15.68 2.40 0.46
N SER A 22 15.68 3.03 1.64
CA SER A 22 15.01 4.32 1.86
C SER A 22 15.94 5.49 1.55
N SER A 23 15.34 6.63 1.21
CA SER A 23 16.04 7.89 1.00
C SER A 23 15.27 9.05 1.65
N LYS A 24 15.65 10.30 1.36
CA LYS A 24 14.92 11.48 1.83
C LYS A 24 13.48 11.58 1.27
N ASP A 25 13.25 11.03 0.09
CA ASP A 25 11.99 11.17 -0.67
C ASP A 25 11.24 9.84 -0.79
N VAL A 26 11.86 8.75 -0.34
CA VAL A 26 11.33 7.38 -0.51
C VAL A 26 11.40 6.64 0.81
N CYS A 27 10.25 6.14 1.27
CA CYS A 27 10.17 5.21 2.39
C CYS A 27 9.92 3.80 1.86
N HIS A 28 10.90 2.92 2.00
CA HIS A 28 10.78 1.50 1.69
C HIS A 28 10.64 0.68 2.98
N GLY A 29 9.80 -0.35 2.99
CA GLY A 29 9.76 -1.26 4.13
C GLY A 29 8.75 -2.39 4.03
N ARG A 30 8.85 -3.32 4.99
CA ARG A 30 7.98 -4.49 5.09
C ARG A 30 6.80 -4.23 6.02
N ILE A 31 5.60 -4.66 5.62
CA ILE A 31 4.45 -4.61 6.51
C ILE A 31 4.54 -5.71 7.58
N VAL A 32 4.38 -5.30 8.83
CA VAL A 32 4.40 -6.17 10.01
C VAL A 32 3.20 -5.86 10.90
N CYS A 33 2.53 -6.89 11.40
CA CYS A 33 1.45 -6.72 12.36
C CYS A 33 2.00 -6.37 13.75
N GLU A 34 1.18 -5.78 14.63
CA GLU A 34 1.53 -5.50 16.04
C GLU A 34 1.90 -6.78 16.81
N CYS A 35 1.34 -7.93 16.41
CA CYS A 35 1.72 -9.23 16.98
C CYS A 35 3.08 -9.75 16.47
N ARG A 36 3.82 -8.91 15.74
CA ARG A 36 5.14 -9.13 15.13
C ARG A 36 5.19 -10.21 14.04
N ASN A 37 4.04 -10.53 13.45
CA ASN A 37 3.93 -11.43 12.31
C ASN A 37 3.89 -10.61 11.01
N ASP A 38 4.59 -11.07 9.99
CA ASP A 38 4.69 -10.44 8.66
C ASP A 38 4.01 -11.25 7.54
N GLU A 39 3.46 -12.42 7.86
CA GLU A 39 2.60 -13.17 6.94
C GLU A 39 1.17 -12.59 6.90
N MET A 40 0.74 -12.13 5.73
CA MET A 40 -0.54 -11.48 5.49
C MET A 40 -1.38 -12.22 4.45
N GLU A 41 -2.68 -12.34 4.69
CA GLU A 41 -3.67 -12.51 3.63
C GLU A 41 -3.85 -11.15 2.95
N VAL A 42 -3.85 -11.15 1.62
CA VAL A 42 -3.95 -9.93 0.80
C VAL A 42 -5.32 -9.88 0.16
N TYR A 43 -5.98 -8.74 0.29
CA TYR A 43 -7.24 -8.44 -0.38
C TYR A 43 -7.10 -7.16 -1.19
N TYR A 44 -7.74 -7.13 -2.36
CA TYR A 44 -7.68 -5.99 -3.27
C TYR A 44 -9.07 -5.52 -3.67
N TYR A 45 -9.17 -4.23 -3.96
CA TYR A 45 -10.28 -3.64 -4.69
C TYR A 45 -9.71 -3.00 -5.95
N GLY A 46 -10.21 -3.40 -7.12
CA GLY A 46 -9.59 -3.04 -8.39
C GLY A 46 -9.80 -4.10 -9.45
N LYS A 47 -9.34 -3.82 -10.67
CA LYS A 47 -9.29 -4.80 -11.75
C LYS A 47 -7.92 -5.48 -11.76
N ILE A 48 -7.87 -6.80 -11.67
CA ILE A 48 -6.63 -7.53 -11.95
C ILE A 48 -6.38 -7.57 -13.45
N GLN A 49 -5.19 -7.15 -13.86
CA GLN A 49 -4.67 -7.32 -15.21
C GLN A 49 -3.34 -8.06 -15.17
N LYS A 50 -3.13 -8.99 -16.11
CA LYS A 50 -1.82 -9.62 -16.32
C LYS A 50 -0.99 -8.73 -17.22
N ARG A 51 0.16 -8.26 -16.74
CA ARG A 51 1.12 -7.54 -17.58
C ARG A 51 1.76 -8.48 -18.59
N ILE A 52 2.39 -7.90 -19.62
CA ILE A 52 3.40 -8.60 -20.43
C ILE A 52 4.44 -9.12 -19.42
N PHE A 53 4.74 -10.42 -19.42
CA PHE A 53 5.43 -11.20 -18.36
C PHE A 53 4.57 -11.85 -17.25
N ARG A 54 3.24 -11.86 -17.38
CA ARG A 54 2.26 -12.69 -16.63
C ARG A 54 2.09 -12.40 -15.13
N THR A 55 2.78 -11.44 -14.54
CA THR A 55 2.52 -11.07 -13.13
C THR A 55 1.21 -10.27 -13.02
N PRO A 56 0.24 -10.72 -12.18
CA PRO A 56 -0.93 -9.93 -11.85
C PRO A 56 -0.57 -8.59 -11.23
N CYS A 57 -1.23 -7.52 -11.68
CA CYS A 57 -1.25 -6.24 -10.99
C CYS A 57 -2.70 -5.76 -10.83
N VAL A 58 -2.96 -5.05 -9.74
CA VAL A 58 -4.23 -4.37 -9.47
C VAL A 58 -4.18 -3.01 -10.15
N LEU A 59 -5.19 -2.74 -10.98
CA LEU A 59 -5.38 -1.45 -11.64
C LEU A 59 -6.65 -0.78 -11.15
N PRO A 60 -6.67 0.56 -11.10
CA PRO A 60 -7.90 1.27 -10.83
C PRO A 60 -8.94 0.97 -11.90
N PHE A 61 -10.20 1.00 -11.50
CA PHE A 61 -11.33 0.88 -12.41
C PHE A 61 -12.39 1.91 -12.04
N LYS A 62 -13.21 2.31 -13.01
CA LYS A 62 -14.36 3.17 -12.75
C LYS A 62 -15.41 2.36 -12.01
N ASP A 63 -15.72 2.80 -10.81
CA ASP A 63 -16.83 2.27 -10.04
C ASP A 63 -18.08 3.10 -10.31
N ASP A 64 -19.23 2.43 -10.38
CA ASP A 64 -20.52 3.01 -10.78
C ASP A 64 -21.02 4.08 -9.78
N PHE A 65 -20.41 4.16 -8.60
CA PHE A 65 -20.81 5.07 -7.54
C PHE A 65 -20.42 6.54 -7.74
N ASP A 66 -19.30 6.84 -8.43
CA ASP A 66 -18.79 8.23 -8.45
C ASP A 66 -18.03 8.62 -9.74
N ASN A 67 -18.06 7.78 -10.79
CA ASN A 67 -17.29 7.96 -12.04
C ASN A 67 -15.76 8.11 -11.86
N ALA A 68 -15.27 7.97 -10.63
CA ALA A 68 -13.87 8.02 -10.27
C ALA A 68 -13.21 6.65 -10.35
N SER A 69 -11.93 6.66 -10.69
CA SER A 69 -11.06 5.49 -10.68
C SER A 69 -10.75 5.12 -9.23
N VAL A 70 -11.08 3.89 -8.82
CA VAL A 70 -10.89 3.44 -7.44
C VAL A 70 -10.03 2.18 -7.35
N ILE A 71 -9.19 2.15 -6.32
CA ILE A 71 -8.29 1.03 -6.04
C ILE A 71 -7.97 0.97 -4.53
N GLY A 72 -7.79 -0.23 -3.99
CA GLY A 72 -7.46 -0.41 -2.58
C GLY A 72 -6.75 -1.73 -2.29
N ILE A 73 -6.00 -1.74 -1.18
CA ILE A 73 -5.35 -2.93 -0.63
C ILE A 73 -5.65 -3.02 0.86
N LEU A 74 -6.20 -4.16 1.27
CA LEU A 74 -6.46 -4.53 2.66
C LEU A 74 -5.65 -5.77 2.99
N LEU A 75 -5.03 -5.79 4.16
CA LEU A 75 -4.24 -6.91 4.65
C LEU A 75 -4.88 -7.51 5.90
N LYS A 76 -4.73 -8.81 6.09
CA LYS A 76 -5.13 -9.49 7.32
C LYS A 76 -4.01 -10.38 7.83
N CYS A 77 -3.60 -10.15 9.08
CA CYS A 77 -2.52 -10.91 9.68
C CYS A 77 -2.88 -12.39 9.86
N LYS A 78 -2.03 -13.31 9.38
CA LYS A 78 -2.19 -14.76 9.56
C LYS A 78 -2.30 -15.17 11.03
N LYS A 79 -1.45 -14.60 11.89
CA LYS A 79 -1.36 -14.97 13.32
C LYS A 79 -2.53 -14.49 14.17
N CYS A 80 -2.88 -13.20 14.10
CA CYS A 80 -3.87 -12.60 15.01
C CYS A 80 -5.18 -12.17 14.34
N GLY A 81 -5.29 -12.30 13.02
CA GLY A 81 -6.49 -11.95 12.27
C GLY A 81 -6.79 -10.45 12.17
N ARG A 82 -5.98 -9.56 12.76
CA ARG A 82 -6.16 -8.10 12.66
C ARG A 82 -5.98 -7.63 11.23
N GLU A 83 -6.81 -6.66 10.85
CA GLU A 83 -6.82 -6.04 9.54
C GLU A 83 -5.98 -4.76 9.54
N ILE A 84 -5.29 -4.51 8.42
CA ILE A 84 -4.49 -3.33 8.17
C ILE A 84 -4.93 -2.79 6.81
N LEU A 85 -5.55 -1.60 6.81
CA LEU A 85 -5.83 -0.90 5.57
C LEU A 85 -4.52 -0.32 5.05
N LEU A 86 -3.95 -0.95 4.03
CA LEU A 86 -2.70 -0.52 3.44
C LEU A 86 -2.91 0.73 2.58
N TYR A 87 -3.87 0.64 1.66
CA TYR A 87 -4.21 1.71 0.75
C TYR A 87 -5.69 1.70 0.36
N ASP A 88 -6.22 2.88 0.10
CA ASP A 88 -7.59 3.13 -0.37
C ASP A 88 -7.56 4.50 -1.04
N SER A 89 -7.72 4.53 -2.37
CA SER A 89 -7.62 5.76 -3.15
C SER A 89 -8.68 6.79 -2.77
N ASN A 90 -9.79 6.41 -2.13
CA ASN A 90 -10.80 7.38 -1.69
C ASN A 90 -10.38 8.20 -0.47
N ILE A 91 -9.46 7.69 0.36
CA ILE A 91 -9.09 8.35 1.62
C ILE A 91 -7.60 8.66 1.77
N HIS A 92 -6.76 8.07 0.91
CA HIS A 92 -5.31 8.27 0.94
C HIS A 92 -4.77 9.04 -0.28
N SER A 93 -5.60 9.31 -1.30
CA SER A 93 -5.23 10.20 -2.40
C SER A 93 -5.37 11.67 -2.01
N TYR A 94 -4.72 12.58 -2.73
CA TYR A 94 -4.89 14.02 -2.53
C TYR A 94 -6.33 14.49 -2.76
N ASN A 95 -7.03 13.86 -3.72
CA ASN A 95 -8.44 14.11 -4.00
C ASN A 95 -9.42 13.44 -3.02
N ALA A 96 -8.94 12.80 -1.95
CA ALA A 96 -9.79 12.17 -0.92
C ALA A 96 -10.87 13.10 -0.32
N SER A 97 -10.64 14.42 -0.36
CA SER A 97 -11.63 15.41 0.07
C SER A 97 -12.93 15.40 -0.75
N LYS A 98 -12.87 14.93 -2.01
CA LYS A 98 -14.04 14.76 -2.90
C LYS A 98 -14.77 13.43 -2.62
N HIS A 99 -14.04 12.38 -2.28
CA HIS A 99 -14.56 11.02 -2.09
C HIS A 99 -14.59 10.63 -0.61
N LYS A 100 -15.64 10.99 0.13
CA LYS A 100 -15.66 10.84 1.59
C LYS A 100 -15.90 9.42 2.12
N LYS A 101 -16.05 8.41 1.26
CA LYS A 101 -16.43 7.06 1.67
C LYS A 101 -15.33 6.07 1.35
N ARG A 102 -14.83 5.40 2.41
CA ARG A 102 -13.95 4.25 2.28
C ARG A 102 -14.60 3.18 1.40
N ILE A 103 -13.76 2.46 0.66
CA ILE A 103 -14.19 1.23 0.00
C ILE A 103 -14.73 0.28 1.07
N LYS A 104 -15.95 -0.20 0.87
CA LYS A 104 -16.55 -1.12 1.85
C LYS A 104 -15.79 -2.43 1.86
N LYS A 105 -15.55 -2.97 3.06
CA LYS A 105 -14.73 -4.16 3.27
C LYS A 105 -15.20 -5.37 2.46
N GLU A 106 -16.51 -5.56 2.36
CA GLU A 106 -17.13 -6.66 1.62
C GLU A 106 -16.86 -6.65 0.11
N LEU A 107 -16.37 -5.52 -0.42
CA LEU A 107 -16.03 -5.39 -1.83
C LEU A 107 -14.60 -5.87 -2.14
N TYR A 108 -13.76 -6.02 -1.13
CA TYR A 108 -12.39 -6.49 -1.31
C TYR A 108 -12.36 -7.99 -1.63
N GLN A 109 -11.65 -8.35 -2.70
CA GLN A 109 -11.48 -9.73 -3.15
C GLN A 109 -10.18 -10.32 -2.59
N PRO A 110 -10.19 -11.58 -2.12
CA PRO A 110 -8.96 -12.23 -1.67
C PRO A 110 -8.04 -12.51 -2.86
N PHE A 111 -6.74 -12.37 -2.65
CA PHE A 111 -5.72 -12.78 -3.60
C PHE A 111 -5.06 -14.09 -3.15
N THR A 112 -4.95 -15.06 -4.06
CA THR A 112 -4.20 -16.30 -3.84
C THR A 112 -3.06 -16.45 -4.84
N CYS A 113 -2.04 -17.20 -4.45
CA CYS A 113 -0.88 -17.39 -5.30
C CYS A 113 -1.23 -18.28 -6.50
N GLU A 114 -1.23 -17.73 -7.71
CA GLU A 114 -1.47 -18.50 -8.96
C GLU A 114 -0.59 -19.76 -9.16
N LYS A 115 0.53 -19.91 -8.43
CA LYS A 115 1.42 -21.08 -8.55
C LYS A 115 1.06 -22.22 -7.58
N CYS A 116 0.57 -21.91 -6.38
CA CYS A 116 0.39 -22.91 -5.30
C CYS A 116 -0.89 -22.74 -4.48
N ASP A 117 -1.74 -21.78 -4.87
CA ASP A 117 -2.99 -21.39 -4.21
C ASP A 117 -2.85 -20.95 -2.74
N ASN A 118 -1.62 -20.79 -2.24
CA ASN A 118 -1.39 -20.25 -0.91
C ASN A 118 -1.87 -18.80 -0.82
N LYS A 119 -2.51 -18.46 0.30
CA LYS A 119 -3.09 -17.14 0.57
C LYS A 119 -2.22 -16.21 1.41
N TYR A 120 -1.05 -16.67 1.86
CA TYR A 120 -0.17 -15.89 2.74
C TYR A 120 1.05 -15.34 2.01
N PHE A 121 1.32 -14.06 2.23
CA PHE A 121 2.36 -13.29 1.56
C PHE A 121 3.14 -12.45 2.57
N MET A 122 4.43 -12.24 2.28
CA MET A 122 5.14 -11.04 2.75
C MET A 122 4.75 -9.89 1.83
N VAL A 123 4.60 -8.70 2.42
CA VAL A 123 4.18 -7.48 1.72
C VAL A 123 5.24 -6.42 1.93
N ASP A 124 5.93 -6.07 0.86
CA ASP A 124 6.92 -5.00 0.83
C ASP A 124 6.31 -3.78 0.14
N CYS A 125 6.59 -2.58 0.63
CA CYS A 125 5.97 -1.34 0.18
C CYS A 125 7.01 -0.24 -0.02
N GLU A 126 6.74 0.58 -1.02
CA GLU A 126 7.49 1.81 -1.30
C GLU A 126 6.50 2.98 -1.37
N PHE A 127 6.81 4.05 -0.66
CA PHE A 127 6.07 5.32 -0.69
C PHE A 127 7.01 6.42 -1.17
N GLN A 128 6.60 7.14 -2.22
CA GLN A 128 7.38 8.26 -2.77
C GLN A 128 6.71 9.59 -2.45
N TYR A 129 7.55 10.59 -2.17
CA TYR A 129 7.17 11.96 -1.83
C TYR A 129 7.92 12.91 -2.78
N LEU A 130 7.23 13.52 -3.73
CA LEU A 130 7.74 14.53 -4.65
C LEU A 130 8.07 15.81 -3.88
N ASN A 131 9.18 16.44 -4.26
CA ASN A 131 9.97 17.39 -3.46
C ASN A 131 9.23 18.62 -2.89
N GLU A 132 8.03 18.98 -3.37
CA GLU A 132 7.30 20.17 -2.89
C GLU A 132 6.74 20.03 -1.46
N VAL A 133 6.64 18.80 -0.93
CA VAL A 133 6.14 18.57 0.43
C VAL A 133 7.26 18.67 1.48
N LEU A 134 8.52 18.48 1.09
CA LEU A 134 9.66 18.38 2.01
C LEU A 134 10.32 19.73 2.34
N ASP A 135 10.28 20.71 1.45
CA ASP A 135 10.86 22.05 1.67
C ASP A 135 10.09 22.86 2.73
N ASP A 136 8.81 22.55 2.94
CA ASP A 136 7.96 23.12 4.01
C ASP A 136 8.10 22.38 5.37
N ILE A 137 8.98 21.37 5.46
CA ILE A 137 9.24 20.58 6.69
C ILE A 137 10.40 21.21 7.49
N SER A 138 10.59 22.52 7.37
CA SER A 138 11.37 23.29 8.34
C SER A 138 10.58 23.38 9.66
N GLU A 139 10.90 22.46 10.58
CA GLU A 139 10.68 22.49 12.03
C GLU A 139 9.26 22.75 12.63
N VAL A 140 8.24 23.09 11.85
CA VAL A 140 6.92 23.50 12.39
C VAL A 140 5.77 22.96 11.53
N LYS A 141 5.47 21.65 11.61
CA LYS A 141 4.12 21.01 11.39
C LYS A 141 4.20 19.50 11.11
N ILE A 142 5.00 18.74 11.87
CA ILE A 142 4.88 17.26 11.91
C ILE A 142 3.65 16.80 12.73
N ASN A 143 2.74 17.73 13.06
CA ASN A 143 1.47 17.43 13.70
C ASN A 143 0.34 17.53 12.65
N ASN A 144 -0.19 16.36 12.27
CA ASN A 144 -1.51 16.13 11.63
C ASN A 144 -1.69 16.20 10.08
N LYS A 145 -0.65 16.16 9.22
CA LYS A 145 -0.88 16.19 7.75
C LYS A 145 -0.31 15.08 6.83
N SER A 146 0.65 14.22 7.19
CA SER A 146 1.34 13.38 6.18
C SER A 146 0.92 11.90 6.10
N SER A 147 -0.37 11.63 5.88
CA SER A 147 -0.76 10.35 5.24
C SER A 147 -0.56 10.39 3.72
N ASN A 148 -0.38 11.59 3.17
CA ASN A 148 -0.31 11.82 1.73
C ASN A 148 1.13 11.54 1.27
N PHE A 149 1.24 10.56 0.39
CA PHE A 149 2.39 10.26 -0.45
C PHE A 149 1.92 10.44 -1.90
N ASP A 150 2.83 10.61 -2.83
CA ASP A 150 2.51 10.83 -4.23
C ASP A 150 2.43 9.52 -5.01
N TRP A 151 3.17 8.51 -4.56
CA TRP A 151 3.17 7.20 -5.18
C TRP A 151 3.22 6.07 -4.16
N ILE A 152 2.50 4.98 -4.42
CA ILE A 152 2.63 3.71 -3.69
C ILE A 152 2.97 2.57 -4.65
N VAL A 153 3.99 1.80 -4.26
CA VAL A 153 4.31 0.50 -4.86
C VAL A 153 4.13 -0.58 -3.81
N VAL A 154 3.52 -1.70 -4.18
CA VAL A 154 3.38 -2.88 -3.33
C VAL A 154 3.87 -4.10 -4.08
N ASP A 155 4.79 -4.82 -3.45
CA ASP A 155 5.31 -6.11 -3.89
C ASP A 155 4.81 -7.21 -2.96
N LEU A 156 4.46 -8.36 -3.53
CA LEU A 156 4.07 -9.54 -2.75
C LEU A 156 5.05 -10.68 -2.95
N LYS A 157 5.38 -11.39 -1.87
CA LYS A 157 6.15 -12.64 -1.94
C LYS A 157 5.42 -13.78 -1.25
N CYS A 158 5.01 -14.78 -2.04
CA CYS A 158 4.28 -15.94 -1.53
C CYS A 158 5.12 -16.71 -0.50
N GLN A 159 4.56 -16.99 0.67
CA GLN A 159 5.27 -17.69 1.74
C GLN A 159 5.45 -19.20 1.52
N SER A 160 4.67 -19.79 0.62
CA SER A 160 4.76 -21.23 0.32
C SER A 160 5.75 -21.52 -0.82
N CYS A 161 5.56 -20.88 -1.98
CA CYS A 161 6.35 -21.20 -3.19
C CYS A 161 7.36 -20.12 -3.61
N LEU A 162 7.49 -19.05 -2.81
CA LEU A 162 8.40 -17.92 -3.01
C LEU A 162 8.20 -17.14 -4.33
N LYS A 163 7.11 -17.36 -5.07
CA LYS A 163 6.77 -16.56 -6.24
C LYS A 163 6.59 -15.10 -5.82
N GLU A 164 7.26 -14.21 -6.55
CA GLU A 164 7.19 -12.77 -6.36
C GLU A 164 6.21 -12.14 -7.35
N TYR A 165 5.48 -11.15 -6.86
CA TYR A 165 4.51 -10.35 -7.59
C TYR A 165 4.97 -8.90 -7.52
N ASN A 166 5.99 -8.59 -8.32
CA ASN A 166 6.58 -7.26 -8.35
C ASN A 166 5.60 -6.27 -8.98
N ARG A 167 5.47 -5.11 -8.35
CA ARG A 167 4.52 -4.04 -8.67
C ARG A 167 3.09 -4.56 -8.74
N PHE A 168 2.70 -5.39 -7.78
CA PHE A 168 1.33 -5.86 -7.62
C PHE A 168 0.37 -4.69 -7.51
N LEU A 169 0.76 -3.65 -6.76
CA LEU A 169 0.21 -2.30 -6.87
C LEU A 169 1.33 -1.35 -7.32
N ASN A 170 1.00 -0.41 -8.19
CA ASN A 170 1.89 0.67 -8.60
C ASN A 170 1.01 1.84 -9.07
N HIS A 171 0.74 2.77 -8.17
CA HIS A 171 -0.30 3.77 -8.36
C HIS A 171 0.11 5.13 -7.81
N GLU A 172 -0.15 6.15 -8.60
CA GLU A 172 -0.03 7.56 -8.25
C GLU A 172 -1.24 7.98 -7.41
N ALA A 173 -0.99 8.57 -6.24
CA ALA A 173 -2.02 9.03 -5.32
C ALA A 173 -2.41 10.51 -5.55
N ILE A 174 -1.89 11.11 -6.62
CA ILE A 174 -2.26 12.43 -7.14
C ILE A 174 -3.18 12.22 -8.35
N GLU A 175 -4.47 12.07 -8.14
CA GLU A 175 -5.50 12.29 -9.18
C GLU A 175 -6.25 13.57 -8.85
#